data_AF-A0A955WFX9-F1
#
_entry.id   AF-A0A955WFX9-F1
#
_cell.length_a   1.000
_cell.length_b   1.000
_cell.length_c   1.000
_cell.angle_alpha   90.00
_cell.angle_beta   90.00
_cell.angle_gamma   90.00
#
_symmetry.space_group_name_H-M   'P 1'
#
loop_
_entity.id
_entity.type
_entity.pdbx_description
1 polymer ?
#
loop_
_entity_poly.entity_id
_entity_poly.type
_entity_poly.pdbx_seq_one_letter_code
_entity_poly.pdbx_strand_id
1 'polypeptide(L)'
;MSEDFRVLLTNGSMMNKSEYRDRLFALHGARRGDAPSQIVNLDLQRVERDHMLVTFDLYKRGETTKKVDSALLRRAIDMPGGVGWVYVHESAHDLGGEMSLDRDSRGGLVTLRGSSGNKESAS
;
A
#
# COMPACT_ATOMS: atom_id res chain seq x y z
N MET A 1 3.64 0.23 -15.87
CA MET A 1 3.45 1.64 -15.48
C MET A 1 3.24 2.45 -16.75
N SER A 2 2.23 3.32 -16.79
CA SER A 2 1.96 4.17 -17.96
C SER A 2 3.04 5.25 -18.12
N GLU A 3 3.18 5.82 -19.32
CA GLU A 3 4.20 6.86 -19.58
C GLU A 3 4.00 8.12 -18.74
N ASP A 4 2.75 8.46 -18.46
CA ASP A 4 2.30 9.57 -17.62
C ASP A 4 2.35 9.25 -16.12
N PHE A 5 2.97 8.13 -15.72
CA PHE A 5 3.02 7.73 -14.31
C PHE A 5 3.66 8.77 -13.39
N ARG A 6 3.04 8.96 -12.23
CA ARG A 6 3.52 9.76 -11.11
C ARG A 6 3.28 9.03 -9.78
N VAL A 7 4.19 9.21 -8.83
CA VAL A 7 4.01 8.72 -7.45
C VAL A 7 4.44 9.77 -6.44
N LEU A 8 3.59 10.04 -5.45
CA LEU A 8 3.94 10.79 -4.26
C LEU A 8 4.31 9.81 -3.15
N LEU A 9 5.58 9.78 -2.76
CA LEU A 9 6.10 8.87 -1.74
C LEU A 9 5.75 9.36 -0.32
N THR A 10 5.91 8.48 0.67
CA THR A 10 5.65 8.77 2.09
C THR A 10 6.48 9.92 2.67
N ASN A 11 7.60 10.26 2.04
CA ASN A 11 8.45 11.38 2.43
C ASN A 11 8.09 12.71 1.72
N GLY A 12 6.96 12.76 1.01
CA GLY A 12 6.49 13.93 0.25
C GLY A 12 7.19 14.15 -1.10
N SER A 13 8.10 13.26 -1.52
CA SER A 13 8.76 13.38 -2.82
C SER A 13 7.87 12.87 -3.94
N MET A 14 7.67 13.68 -4.98
CA MET A 14 7.02 13.27 -6.22
C MET A 14 8.06 12.66 -7.17
N MET A 15 7.79 11.49 -7.74
CA MET A 15 8.63 10.84 -8.74
C MET A 15 7.83 10.52 -10.01
N ASN A 16 8.50 10.59 -11.16
CA ASN A 16 7.99 10.09 -12.43
C ASN A 16 8.33 8.60 -12.65
N LYS A 17 7.92 8.07 -13.81
CA LYS A 17 8.15 6.68 -14.22
C LYS A 17 9.62 6.25 -14.16
N SER A 18 10.54 7.03 -14.73
CA SER A 18 11.96 6.64 -14.80
C SER A 18 12.61 6.72 -13.43
N GLU A 19 12.37 7.80 -12.69
CA GLU A 19 12.91 7.98 -11.33
C GLU A 19 12.44 6.86 -10.39
N TYR A 20 11.14 6.54 -10.43
CA TYR A 20 10.60 5.48 -9.60
C TYR A 20 11.13 4.10 -10.02
N ARG A 21 11.29 3.85 -11.31
CA ARG A 21 11.90 2.62 -11.84
C ARG A 21 13.34 2.47 -11.34
N ASP A 22 14.15 3.52 -11.43
CA ASP A 22 15.55 3.49 -10.98
C ASP A 22 15.63 3.22 -9.48
N ARG A 23 14.74 3.84 -8.70
CA ARG A 23 14.59 3.53 -7.28
C ARG A 23 14.24 2.07 -7.03
N LEU A 24 13.30 1.49 -7.77
CA LEU A 24 12.93 0.07 -7.62
C LEU A 24 14.12 -0.86 -7.94
N PHE A 25 14.91 -0.53 -8.97
CA PHE A 25 16.14 -1.27 -9.28
C PHE A 25 17.18 -1.15 -8.16
N ALA A 26 17.39 0.04 -7.61
CA ALA A 26 18.33 0.24 -6.50
C ALA A 26 17.92 -0.51 -5.22
N LEU A 27 16.61 -0.70 -5.00
CA LEU A 27 16.08 -1.45 -3.85
C LEU A 27 16.04 -2.97 -4.07
N HIS A 28 16.20 -3.44 -5.31
CA HIS A 28 16.10 -4.86 -5.62
C HIS A 28 17.23 -5.64 -4.92
N GLY A 29 16.86 -6.62 -4.10
CA GLY A 29 17.80 -7.42 -3.31
C GLY A 29 18.32 -6.75 -2.04
N ALA A 30 18.18 -5.43 -1.89
CA ALA A 30 18.58 -4.70 -0.68
C ALA A 30 17.77 -5.06 0.56
N ARG A 31 16.57 -5.62 0.37
CA ARG A 31 15.60 -6.00 1.42
C ARG A 31 15.50 -7.51 1.62
N ARG A 32 16.57 -8.25 1.29
CA ARG A 32 16.60 -9.70 1.46
C ARG A 32 16.59 -10.05 2.95
N GLY A 33 15.48 -10.60 3.43
CA GLY A 33 15.26 -10.94 4.84
C GLY A 33 14.14 -10.15 5.51
N ASP A 34 13.68 -9.05 4.89
CA ASP A 34 12.49 -8.33 5.35
C ASP A 34 11.26 -9.24 5.32
N ALA A 35 10.36 -9.05 6.29
CA ALA A 35 9.05 -9.67 6.25
C ALA A 35 8.32 -9.30 4.94
N PRO A 36 7.60 -10.25 4.31
CA PRO A 36 6.88 -10.00 3.08
C PRO A 36 5.76 -8.98 3.32
N SER A 37 5.60 -8.07 2.37
CA SER A 37 4.48 -7.14 2.34
C SER A 37 3.18 -7.89 2.05
N GLN A 38 2.11 -7.54 2.76
CA GLN A 38 0.75 -8.04 2.59
C GLN A 38 -0.16 -6.88 2.24
N ILE A 39 -1.01 -7.09 1.24
CA ILE A 39 -2.06 -6.13 0.84
C ILE A 39 -3.32 -6.47 1.62
N VAL A 40 -3.85 -5.48 2.34
CA VAL A 40 -5.02 -5.61 3.20
C VAL A 40 -5.99 -4.44 2.95
N ASN A 41 -7.26 -4.56 3.35
CA ASN A 41 -8.28 -3.52 3.16
C ASN A 41 -8.35 -2.98 1.72
N LEU A 42 -8.27 -3.89 0.74
CA LEU A 42 -8.31 -3.54 -0.68
C LEU A 42 -9.74 -3.11 -1.06
N ASP A 43 -9.86 -1.88 -1.56
CA ASP A 43 -11.07 -1.34 -2.14
C ASP A 43 -10.84 -0.88 -3.58
N LEU A 44 -11.82 -1.12 -4.44
CA LEU A 44 -11.78 -0.80 -5.86
C LEU A 44 -13.04 -0.02 -6.23
N GLN A 45 -12.86 1.25 -6.56
CA GLN A 45 -13.94 2.12 -6.98
C GLN A 45 -13.73 2.56 -8.43
N ARG A 46 -14.72 2.33 -9.28
CA ARG A 46 -14.72 2.92 -10.63
C ARG A 46 -14.98 4.43 -10.52
N VAL A 47 -14.06 5.23 -11.05
CA VAL A 47 -14.18 6.70 -11.04
C VAL A 47 -14.55 7.26 -12.41
N GLU A 48 -14.15 6.58 -13.49
CA GLU A 48 -14.51 6.92 -14.86
C GLU A 48 -14.69 5.65 -15.71
N ARG A 49 -15.07 5.79 -16.99
CA ARG A 49 -15.24 4.65 -17.90
C ARG A 49 -14.08 3.66 -17.89
N ASP A 50 -12.87 4.19 -17.99
CA ASP A 50 -11.64 3.41 -18.10
C ASP A 50 -10.69 3.65 -16.93
N HIS A 51 -11.18 4.22 -15.81
CA HIS A 51 -10.35 4.49 -14.63
C HIS A 51 -10.95 3.91 -13.35
N MET A 52 -10.05 3.38 -12.53
CA MET A 52 -10.34 2.83 -11.22
C MET A 52 -9.47 3.55 -10.18
N LEU A 53 -10.09 4.02 -9.11
CA LEU A 53 -9.39 4.32 -7.87
C LEU A 53 -9.27 3.02 -7.08
N VAL A 54 -8.07 2.73 -6.62
CA VAL A 54 -7.77 1.56 -5.79
C VAL A 54 -7.11 2.04 -4.52
N THR A 55 -7.64 1.65 -3.37
CA THR A 55 -7.00 1.94 -2.08
C THR A 55 -6.68 0.64 -1.39
N PHE A 56 -5.53 0.57 -0.75
CA PHE A 56 -5.14 -0.58 0.04
C PHE A 56 -4.11 -0.19 1.10
N ASP A 57 -4.06 -1.01 2.14
CA ASP A 57 -3.00 -0.97 3.13
C ASP A 57 -1.91 -1.98 2.74
N LEU A 58 -0.65 -1.57 2.86
CA LEU A 58 0.51 -2.44 2.73
C LEU A 58 1.17 -2.59 4.10
N TYR A 59 1.11 -3.82 4.60
CA TYR A 59 1.54 -4.20 5.95
C TYR A 59 2.68 -5.22 5.88
N LYS A 60 3.54 -5.23 6.90
CA LYS A 60 4.56 -6.26 7.11
C LYS A 60 4.47 -6.78 8.54
N ARG A 61 4.58 -8.10 8.71
CA ARG A 61 4.53 -8.72 10.03
C ARG A 61 5.67 -8.22 10.93
N GLY A 62 5.33 -7.81 12.15
CA GLY A 62 6.29 -7.29 13.14
C GLY A 62 6.59 -5.79 12.99
N GLU A 63 5.99 -5.10 12.02
CA GLU A 63 6.11 -3.64 11.90
C GLU A 63 4.97 -2.95 12.66
N THR A 64 5.31 -1.85 13.33
CA THR A 64 4.34 -0.94 14.01
C THR A 64 3.81 0.15 13.08
N THR A 65 4.26 0.16 11.83
CA THR A 65 3.78 1.09 10.80
C THR A 65 3.19 0.32 9.64
N LYS A 66 2.18 0.92 8.99
CA LYS A 66 1.69 0.47 7.69
C LYS A 66 1.85 1.59 6.67
N LYS A 67 1.88 1.21 5.40
CA LYS A 67 1.70 2.16 4.29
C LYS A 67 0.25 2.08 3.83
N VAL A 68 -0.35 3.22 3.54
CA VAL A 68 -1.67 3.31 2.91
C VAL A 68 -1.45 3.89 1.53
N ASP A 69 -1.83 3.14 0.51
CA ASP A 69 -1.68 3.49 -0.88
C ASP A 69 -3.04 3.86 -1.47
N SER A 70 -3.09 4.94 -2.24
CA SER A 70 -4.20 5.28 -3.13
C SER A 70 -3.67 5.37 -4.55
N ALA A 71 -4.21 4.57 -5.47
CA ALA A 71 -3.74 4.45 -6.83
C ALA A 71 -4.86 4.74 -7.83
N LEU A 72 -4.56 5.58 -8.82
CA LEU A 72 -5.37 5.74 -10.02
C LEU A 72 -4.84 4.81 -11.10
N LEU A 73 -5.68 3.86 -11.50
CA LEU A 73 -5.41 2.91 -12.57
C LEU A 73 -6.23 3.28 -13.80
N ARG A 74 -5.66 3.06 -14.98
CA ARG A 74 -6.32 3.23 -16.28
C ARG A 74 -6.31 1.91 -17.03
N ARG A 75 -7.38 1.58 -17.74
CA ARG A 75 -7.39 0.46 -18.67
C ARG A 75 -6.35 0.68 -19.77
N ALA A 76 -5.46 -0.29 -19.98
CA ALA A 76 -4.41 -0.21 -20.99
C ALA A 76 -4.22 -1.59 -21.63
N ILE A 77 -4.99 -1.85 -22.69
CA ILE A 77 -5.13 -3.19 -23.30
C ILE A 77 -3.81 -3.66 -23.96
N ASP A 78 -2.99 -2.70 -24.36
CA ASP A 78 -1.67 -2.87 -24.94
C ASP A 78 -0.56 -3.14 -23.90
N MET A 79 -0.87 -3.06 -22.61
CA MET A 79 0.10 -3.30 -21.53
C MET A 79 -0.06 -4.69 -20.91
N PRO A 80 1.04 -5.31 -20.44
CA PRO A 80 0.96 -6.51 -19.61
C PRO A 80 0.03 -6.30 -18.41
N GLY A 81 -0.96 -7.19 -18.25
CA GLY A 81 -1.99 -7.08 -17.20
C GLY A 81 -3.19 -6.19 -17.55
N GLY A 82 -3.24 -5.59 -18.74
CA GLY A 82 -4.39 -4.82 -19.21
C GLY A 82 -4.65 -3.50 -18.48
N VAL A 83 -3.71 -3.09 -17.59
CA VAL A 83 -3.87 -1.96 -16.68
C VAL A 83 -2.59 -1.12 -16.64
N GLY A 84 -2.76 0.17 -16.81
CA GLY A 84 -1.77 1.20 -16.62
C GLY A 84 -1.89 1.85 -15.25
N TRP A 85 -0.77 1.94 -14.53
CA TRP A 85 -0.68 2.75 -13.32
C TRP A 85 -0.43 4.20 -13.74
N VAL A 86 -1.32 5.12 -13.33
CA VAL A 86 -1.27 6.55 -13.68
C VAL A 86 -0.75 7.38 -12.51
N TYR A 87 -1.33 7.20 -11.32
CA TYR A 87 -0.91 7.93 -10.13
C TYR A 87 -0.92 7.01 -8.90
N VAL A 88 0.04 7.20 -8.01
CA VAL A 88 0.06 6.57 -6.68
C VAL A 88 0.37 7.62 -5.63
N HIS A 89 -0.37 7.60 -4.52
CA HIS A 89 -0.06 8.36 -3.32
C HIS A 89 0.18 7.38 -2.19
N GLU A 90 1.38 7.47 -1.59
CA GLU A 90 1.79 6.65 -0.47
C GLU A 90 1.80 7.49 0.81
N SER A 91 1.17 7.00 1.86
CA SER A 91 1.22 7.62 3.19
C SER A 91 1.60 6.58 4.25
N ALA A 92 2.40 6.99 5.23
CA ALA A 92 2.78 6.12 6.35
C ALA A 92 1.86 6.40 7.55
N HIS A 93 1.38 5.35 8.21
CA HIS A 93 0.47 5.43 9.34
C HIS A 93 0.99 4.57 10.49
N ASP A 94 1.00 5.13 11.68
CA ASP A 94 1.26 4.39 12.92
C ASP A 94 0.05 3.52 13.26
N LEU A 95 0.32 2.29 13.69
CA LEU A 95 -0.68 1.31 14.08
C LEU A 95 -1.02 1.40 15.58
N GLY A 96 -0.21 2.10 16.37
CA GLY A 96 -0.37 2.18 17.83
C GLY A 96 -0.08 0.85 18.55
N GLY A 97 0.46 -0.16 17.86
CA GLY A 97 0.79 -1.49 18.37
C GLY A 97 1.06 -2.50 17.24
N GLU A 98 1.46 -3.73 17.61
CA GLU A 98 1.61 -4.81 16.63
C GLU A 98 0.24 -5.26 16.10
N MET A 99 0.13 -5.41 14.79
CA MET A 99 -1.09 -5.86 14.13
C MET A 99 -1.19 -7.40 14.15
N SER A 100 -2.33 -7.93 14.58
CA SER A 100 -2.73 -9.31 14.32
C SER A 100 -3.70 -9.35 13.15
N LEU A 101 -3.43 -10.21 12.16
CA LEU A 101 -4.36 -10.47 11.07
C LEU A 101 -5.30 -11.59 11.49
N ASP A 102 -6.56 -11.26 11.76
CA ASP A 102 -7.63 -12.26 11.90
C ASP A 102 -8.28 -12.53 10.55
N ARG A 103 -8.47 -13.81 10.23
CA ARG A 103 -9.29 -14.25 9.09
C ARG A 103 -10.73 -14.34 9.56
N ASP A 104 -11.68 -13.71 8.85
CA ASP A 104 -13.08 -14.06 9.10
C ASP A 104 -13.40 -15.48 8.62
N SER A 105 -14.54 -15.99 9.08
CA SER A 105 -15.09 -17.30 8.73
C SER A 105 -15.49 -17.45 7.24
N ARG A 106 -15.30 -16.41 6.42
CA ARG A 106 -15.59 -16.36 4.98
C ARG A 106 -14.33 -16.12 4.13
N GLY A 107 -13.14 -16.10 4.73
CA GLY A 107 -11.88 -15.84 4.03
C GLY A 107 -11.65 -14.37 3.66
N GLY A 108 -12.49 -13.46 4.16
CA GLY A 108 -12.29 -12.02 4.12
C GLY A 108 -11.31 -11.60 5.21
N LEU A 109 -10.39 -10.70 4.85
CA LEU A 109 -9.40 -10.16 5.77
C LEU A 109 -10.02 -9.03 6.61
N VAL A 110 -10.01 -9.17 7.93
CA VAL A 110 -10.72 -8.27 8.86
C VAL A 110 -9.83 -7.20 9.47
N THR A 111 -10.49 -6.06 9.72
CA THR A 111 -10.08 -4.81 10.34
C THR A 111 -9.36 -4.91 11.68
N LEU A 112 -8.49 -3.93 11.87
CA LEU A 112 -7.54 -3.63 12.95
C LEU A 112 -8.18 -3.51 14.35
N ARG A 113 -7.60 -4.14 15.37
CA ARG A 113 -7.67 -3.68 16.77
C ARG A 113 -6.26 -3.40 17.25
N GLY A 114 -5.95 -2.12 17.50
CA GLY A 114 -4.74 -1.75 18.23
C GLY A 114 -4.86 -2.24 19.66
N SER A 115 -3.85 -2.94 20.18
CA SER A 115 -3.74 -3.20 21.61
C SER A 115 -3.30 -1.91 22.29
N SER A 116 -4.24 -1.01 22.57
CA SER A 116 -3.99 0.06 23.53
C SER A 116 -3.78 -0.61 24.89
N GLY A 117 -2.52 -0.87 25.24
CA GLY A 117 -2.14 -1.23 26.59
C GLY A 117 -2.53 -0.08 27.50
N ASN A 118 -3.70 -0.18 28.14
CA ASN A 118 -4.12 0.74 29.17
C ASN A 118 -3.18 0.53 30.36
N LYS A 119 -2.06 1.25 30.39
CA LYS A 119 -1.33 1.51 31.64
C LYS A 119 -2.11 2.55 32.42
N GLU A 120 -3.21 2.12 33.03
CA GLU A 120 -3.63 2.74 34.28
C GLU A 120 -2.86 2.04 35.39
N SER A 121 -1.73 2.64 35.75
CA SER A 121 -1.10 2.41 37.04
C SER A 121 -0.96 3.74 37.78
N ALA A 122 -1.47 3.72 39.01
CA ALA A 122 -1.38 4.68 40.11
C ALA A 122 -2.29 5.93 39.98
N SER A 123 -3.11 6.29 40.98
CA SER A 123 -2.97 6.08 42.44
C SER A 123 -4.34 6.02 43.12
#